data_AF-A0AAJ1F478-F1
#
_entry.id   AF-A0AAJ1F478-F1
#
_cell.length_a   1.000
_cell.length_b   1.000
_cell.length_c   1.000
_cell.angle_alpha   90.00
_cell.angle_beta   90.00
_cell.angle_gamma   90.00
#
_symmetry.space_group_name_H-M   'P 1'
#
loop_
_entity.id
_entity.type
_entity.pdbx_description
1 polymer ?
#
loop_
_entity_poly.entity_id
_entity_poly.type
_entity_poly.pdbx_seq_one_letter_code
_entity_poly.pdbx_strand_id
1 'polypeptide(L)'
;QMTDSRTGISLIPTLGGLVLWDLLNRGLHPRPGFKYGTRWRCYDEPLGQNHAPLLVIHPNEGPTDWEGACLASRLASGVNKTWVHPMMTGGNLMYISITRPPADSRWSNPHRR
;
A
#
# COMPACT_ATOMS: atom_id res chain seq x y z
N GLN A 1 14.37 -16.51 -7.89
CA GLN A 1 15.38 -15.46 -7.99
C GLN A 1 15.14 -14.70 -9.29
N MET A 2 15.18 -13.37 -9.28
CA MET A 2 15.09 -12.56 -10.50
C MET A 2 16.46 -12.52 -11.18
N THR A 3 16.70 -13.48 -12.05
CA THR A 3 17.84 -13.46 -12.96
C THR A 3 17.43 -12.77 -14.25
N ASP A 4 18.11 -11.69 -14.59
CA ASP A 4 18.00 -11.09 -15.92
C ASP A 4 18.53 -12.11 -16.95
N SER A 5 17.65 -12.54 -17.86
CA SER A 5 17.95 -13.55 -18.88
C SER A 5 18.98 -13.08 -19.93
N ARG A 6 19.28 -11.78 -20.01
CA ARG A 6 20.28 -11.23 -20.93
C ARG A 6 21.67 -11.09 -20.33
N THR A 7 21.75 -10.80 -19.04
CA THR A 7 23.03 -10.52 -18.36
C THR A 7 23.48 -11.64 -17.42
N GLY A 8 22.59 -12.57 -17.06
CA GLY A 8 22.89 -13.63 -16.09
C GLY A 8 23.10 -13.11 -14.67
N ILE A 9 22.93 -11.81 -14.44
CA ILE A 9 23.11 -11.17 -13.15
C ILE A 9 21.82 -11.37 -12.34
N SER A 10 21.95 -11.97 -11.17
CA SER A 10 20.91 -11.92 -10.14
C SER A 10 20.91 -10.52 -9.54
N LEU A 11 20.02 -9.65 -10.02
CA LEU A 11 19.78 -8.37 -9.34
C LEU A 11 19.18 -8.71 -7.97
N ILE A 12 19.87 -8.33 -6.89
CA ILE A 12 19.22 -8.25 -5.58
C ILE A 12 18.28 -7.04 -5.69
N PRO A 13 16.97 -7.24 -5.83
CA PRO A 13 16.10 -6.10 -6.05
C PRO A 13 16.01 -5.34 -4.73
N THR A 14 16.06 -4.01 -4.79
CA THR A 14 15.77 -3.20 -3.59
C THR A 14 14.38 -3.53 -3.08
N LEU A 15 14.11 -3.31 -1.78
CA LEU A 15 12.77 -3.57 -1.21
C LEU A 15 11.66 -2.89 -2.03
N GLY A 16 11.87 -1.63 -2.43
CA GLY A 16 10.94 -0.94 -3.31
C GLY A 16 10.79 -1.57 -4.71
N GLY A 17 11.88 -2.12 -5.27
CA GLY A 17 11.84 -2.88 -6.52
C GLY A 17 11.04 -4.18 -6.40
N LEU A 18 11.22 -4.92 -5.31
CA LEU A 18 10.44 -6.12 -5.00
C LEU A 18 8.94 -5.80 -4.90
N VAL A 19 8.58 -4.74 -4.17
CA VAL A 19 7.20 -4.28 -4.04
C VAL A 19 6.62 -3.91 -5.40
N LEU A 20 7.34 -3.11 -6.19
CA LEU A 20 6.87 -2.67 -7.50
C LEU A 20 6.60 -3.87 -8.43
N TRP A 21 7.52 -4.83 -8.44
CA TRP A 21 7.36 -6.04 -9.26
C TRP A 21 6.17 -6.89 -8.80
N ASP A 22 6.01 -7.09 -7.50
CA ASP A 22 4.90 -7.88 -6.96
C ASP A 22 3.55 -7.22 -7.25
N LEU A 23 3.45 -5.88 -7.15
CA LEU A 23 2.25 -5.13 -7.55
C LEU A 23 1.91 -5.35 -9.03
N LEU A 24 2.91 -5.28 -9.92
CA LEU A 24 2.72 -5.51 -11.35
C LEU A 24 2.29 -6.95 -11.65
N ASN A 25 2.89 -7.95 -10.99
CA ASN A 25 2.50 -9.35 -11.15
C ASN A 25 1.07 -9.65 -10.67
N ARG A 26 0.57 -8.87 -9.71
CA ARG A 26 -0.83 -8.93 -9.25
C ARG A 26 -1.81 -8.22 -10.19
N GLY A 27 -1.34 -7.69 -11.33
CA GLY A 27 -2.16 -6.99 -12.31
C GLY A 27 -2.50 -5.55 -11.92
N LEU A 28 -1.88 -5.01 -10.87
CA LEU A 28 -2.05 -3.61 -10.51
C LEU A 28 -1.20 -2.73 -11.44
N HIS A 29 -1.62 -1.47 -11.59
CA HIS A 29 -0.92 -0.48 -12.39
C HIS A 29 -0.35 0.64 -11.49
N PRO A 30 0.90 0.53 -11.00
CA PRO A 30 1.51 1.53 -10.14
C PRO A 30 1.84 2.82 -10.90
N ARG A 31 1.52 3.96 -10.30
CA ARG A 31 1.92 5.31 -10.74
C ARG A 31 2.54 6.07 -9.57
N PRO A 32 3.31 7.16 -9.80
CA PRO A 32 3.86 7.94 -8.70
C PRO A 32 2.79 8.40 -7.69
N GLY A 33 3.04 8.09 -6.41
CA GLY A 33 2.15 8.41 -5.29
C GLY A 33 2.40 9.78 -4.64
N PHE A 34 3.39 10.54 -5.11
CA PHE A 34 3.88 11.79 -4.49
C PHE A 34 2.79 12.75 -4.03
N LYS A 35 1.73 12.96 -4.85
CA LYS A 35 0.57 13.81 -4.51
C LYS A 35 -0.08 13.46 -3.16
N TYR A 36 0.04 12.20 -2.74
CA TYR A 36 -0.59 11.65 -1.54
C TYR A 36 0.43 11.27 -0.46
N GLY A 37 1.69 11.70 -0.58
CA GLY A 37 2.75 11.34 0.38
C GLY A 37 3.07 9.85 0.42
N THR A 38 2.88 9.14 -0.70
CA THR A 38 3.16 7.69 -0.82
C THR A 38 4.07 7.42 -2.02
N ARG A 39 4.67 6.22 -2.09
CA ARG A 39 5.54 5.86 -3.20
C ARG A 39 4.74 5.57 -4.47
N TRP A 40 3.68 4.79 -4.33
CA TRP A 40 2.83 4.41 -5.45
C TRP A 40 1.36 4.66 -5.15
N ARG A 41 0.63 5.08 -6.17
CA ARG A 41 -0.82 4.89 -6.24
C ARG A 41 -1.09 3.80 -7.25
N CYS A 42 -1.89 2.80 -6.89
CA CYS A 42 -2.13 1.65 -7.76
C CYS A 42 -3.58 1.64 -8.22
N TYR A 43 -3.77 1.35 -9.51
CA TYR A 43 -5.07 1.09 -10.11
C TYR A 43 -5.26 -0.43 -10.20
N ASP A 44 -6.40 -0.90 -9.75
CA ASP A 44 -6.91 -2.28 -9.87
C ASP A 44 -7.77 -2.47 -11.13
N GLU A 45 -8.14 -1.37 -11.77
CA GLU A 45 -8.87 -1.33 -13.03
C GLU A 45 -8.05 -0.65 -14.15
N PRO A 46 -8.45 -0.81 -15.42
CA PRO A 46 -7.83 -0.10 -16.53
C PRO A 46 -7.78 1.42 -16.32
N LEU A 47 -6.64 2.01 -16.71
CA LEU A 47 -6.43 3.44 -16.57
C LEU A 47 -7.49 4.24 -17.34
N GLY A 48 -8.06 5.26 -16.69
CA GLY A 48 -9.04 6.16 -17.29
C GLY A 48 -10.50 5.84 -16.97
N GLN A 49 -10.80 4.66 -16.40
CA GLN A 49 -12.16 4.32 -15.94
C GLN A 49 -12.41 4.84 -14.53
N ASN A 50 -11.52 4.51 -13.60
CA ASN A 50 -11.64 4.89 -12.19
C ASN A 50 -10.35 5.49 -11.63
N HIS A 51 -10.47 6.09 -10.45
CA HIS A 51 -9.32 6.60 -9.70
C HIS A 51 -8.57 5.45 -9.03
N ALA A 52 -7.25 5.59 -8.86
CA ALA A 52 -6.44 4.64 -8.09
C ALA A 52 -7.00 4.47 -6.66
N PRO A 53 -7.47 3.27 -6.26
CA PRO A 53 -8.01 3.07 -4.93
C PRO A 53 -6.93 2.83 -3.87
N LEU A 54 -5.71 2.44 -4.27
CA LEU A 54 -4.66 2.06 -3.33
C LEU A 54 -3.54 3.10 -3.28
N LEU A 55 -3.09 3.44 -2.07
CA LEU A 55 -1.88 4.21 -1.80
C LEU A 55 -0.87 3.31 -1.09
N VAL A 56 0.21 2.94 -1.80
CA VAL A 56 1.23 2.01 -1.33
C VAL A 56 2.50 2.77 -0.95
N ILE A 57 2.98 2.55 0.27
CA ILE A 57 4.22 3.15 0.78
C ILE A 57 5.45 2.23 0.61
N HIS A 58 6.64 2.77 0.80
CA HIS A 58 7.83 1.92 0.93
C HIS A 58 7.78 1.10 2.24
N PRO A 59 8.32 -0.12 2.28
CA PRO A 59 8.41 -0.90 3.53
C PRO A 59 9.12 -0.19 4.68
N ASN A 60 10.06 0.72 4.38
CA ASN A 60 10.79 1.48 5.41
C ASN A 60 10.09 2.81 5.80
N GLU A 61 8.91 3.09 5.26
CA GLU A 61 8.15 4.34 5.49
C GLU A 61 6.85 4.08 6.25
N GLY A 62 6.72 2.89 6.84
CA GLY A 62 5.57 2.52 7.66
C GLY A 62 5.49 3.35 8.94
N PRO A 63 4.29 3.54 9.50
CA PRO A 63 4.12 4.13 10.81
C PRO A 63 4.78 3.24 11.87
N THR A 64 5.47 3.86 12.81
CA THR A 64 6.16 3.18 13.93
C THR A 64 5.31 3.11 15.19
N ASP A 65 4.16 3.81 15.20
CA ASP A 65 3.24 3.91 16.33
C ASP A 65 1.78 3.98 15.87
N TRP A 66 0.88 4.00 16.85
CA TRP A 66 -0.56 4.05 16.61
C TRP A 66 -1.03 5.39 16.04
N GLU A 67 -0.38 6.50 16.40
CA GLU A 67 -0.72 7.83 15.90
C GLU A 67 -0.44 7.93 14.40
N GLY A 68 0.74 7.49 13.95
CA GLY A 68 1.10 7.43 12.54
C GLY A 68 0.17 6.52 11.74
N ALA A 69 -0.23 5.38 12.31
CA ALA A 69 -1.22 4.49 11.70
C ALA A 69 -2.58 5.17 11.52
N CYS A 70 -3.07 5.89 12.54
CA CYS A 70 -4.30 6.66 12.46
C CYS A 70 -4.20 7.80 11.44
N LEU A 71 -3.08 8.51 11.41
CA LEU A 71 -2.84 9.60 10.47
C LEU A 71 -2.83 9.09 9.02
N ALA A 72 -2.13 7.98 8.75
CA ALA A 72 -2.12 7.35 7.44
C ALA A 72 -3.53 6.99 6.96
N SER A 73 -4.33 6.36 7.84
CA SER A 73 -5.73 6.03 7.55
C SER A 73 -6.58 7.29 7.30
N ARG A 74 -6.39 8.34 8.10
CA ARG A 74 -7.12 9.61 7.98
C ARG A 74 -6.84 10.32 6.66
N LEU A 75 -5.58 10.38 6.25
CA LEU A 75 -5.16 11.03 5.00
C LEU A 75 -5.67 10.28 3.77
N ALA A 76 -5.55 8.95 3.76
CA ALA A 76 -6.03 8.14 2.64
C ALA A 76 -7.56 8.17 2.51
N SER A 77 -8.30 8.03 3.61
CA SER A 77 -9.76 8.14 3.60
C SER A 77 -10.24 9.53 3.19
N GLY A 78 -9.49 10.60 3.50
CA GLY A 78 -9.79 11.96 3.06
C GLY A 78 -9.80 12.15 1.54
N VAL A 79 -9.17 11.26 0.78
CA VAL A 79 -9.13 11.28 -0.69
C VAL A 79 -9.78 10.06 -1.33
N ASN A 80 -10.63 9.34 -0.56
CA ASN A 80 -11.29 8.10 -0.95
C ASN A 80 -10.33 7.03 -1.46
N LYS A 81 -9.29 6.72 -0.65
CA LYS A 81 -8.28 5.70 -0.94
C LYS A 81 -8.01 4.84 0.28
N THR A 82 -7.52 3.64 0.01
CA THR A 82 -7.01 2.71 1.01
C THR A 82 -5.50 2.85 1.09
N TRP A 83 -5.01 3.11 2.30
CA TRP A 83 -3.57 3.09 2.57
C TRP A 83 -3.09 1.65 2.75
N VAL A 84 -1.93 1.33 2.16
CA VAL A 84 -1.37 -0.03 2.11
C VAL A 84 0.12 0.00 2.44
N HIS A 85 0.53 -0.86 3.38
CA HIS A 85 1.92 -1.06 3.75
C HIS A 85 2.41 -2.46 3.34
N PRO A 86 3.42 -2.55 2.48
CA PRO A 86 4.10 -3.80 2.19
C PRO A 86 5.08 -4.16 3.31
N MET A 87 5.10 -5.41 3.73
CA MET A 87 6.00 -5.94 4.75
C MET A 87 6.52 -7.33 4.38
N MET A 88 7.79 -7.60 4.71
CA MET A 88 8.38 -8.93 4.53
C MET A 88 8.19 -9.77 5.79
N THR A 89 7.71 -11.00 5.62
CA THR A 89 7.43 -11.91 6.72
C THR A 89 7.53 -13.35 6.24
N GLY A 90 8.36 -14.15 6.92
CA GLY A 90 8.64 -15.54 6.53
C GLY A 90 9.13 -15.69 5.09
N GLY A 91 9.87 -14.70 4.56
CA GLY A 91 10.34 -14.69 3.16
C GLY A 91 9.29 -14.31 2.13
N ASN A 92 8.04 -14.03 2.54
CA ASN A 92 6.96 -13.62 1.66
C ASN A 92 6.67 -12.12 1.80
N LEU A 93 6.32 -11.49 0.68
CA LEU A 93 5.82 -10.11 0.68
C LEU A 93 4.31 -10.13 0.97
N MET A 94 3.95 -9.54 2.10
CA MET A 94 2.56 -9.35 2.51
C MET A 94 2.20 -7.87 2.52
N TYR A 95 0.91 -7.58 2.45
CA TYR A 95 0.39 -6.22 2.47
C TYR A 95 -0.65 -6.10 3.56
N ILE A 96 -0.54 -5.06 4.37
CA ILE A 96 -1.55 -4.70 5.37
C ILE A 96 -2.19 -3.37 4.98
N SER A 97 -3.50 -3.26 5.16
CA SER A 97 -4.23 -2.02 4.98
C SER A 97 -4.83 -1.55 6.30
N ILE A 98 -4.91 -0.23 6.45
CA ILE A 98 -5.57 0.40 7.60
C ILE A 98 -6.72 1.22 7.05
N THR A 99 -7.94 0.72 7.25
CA THR A 99 -9.16 1.39 6.80
C THR A 99 -9.84 2.06 7.98
N ARG A 100 -10.48 3.20 7.71
CA ARG A 100 -11.37 3.80 8.70
C ARG A 100 -12.58 2.89 8.86
N PRO A 101 -13.06 2.64 10.09
CA PRO A 101 -14.35 2.01 10.28
C PRO A 101 -15.43 2.76 9.47
N PRO A 102 -16.34 2.05 8.80
CA PRO A 102 -17.46 2.65 8.10
C PRO A 102 -18.23 3.63 9.02
N ALA A 103 -18.84 4.67 8.43
CA ALA A 103 -19.40 5.78 9.19
C ALA A 103 -20.56 5.36 10.13
N ASP A 104 -21.25 4.28 9.77
CA ASP A 104 -22.32 3.59 10.50
C ASP A 104 -21.81 2.61 11.57
N SER A 105 -20.53 2.29 11.56
CA SER A 105 -19.85 1.43 12.54
C SER A 105 -18.82 2.21 13.37
N ARG A 106 -19.02 3.53 13.49
CA ARG A 106 -18.48 4.29 14.62
C ARG A 106 -18.87 3.51 15.86
N TRP A 107 -17.87 2.98 16.56
CA TRP A 107 -17.99 2.32 17.85
C TRP A 107 -18.89 3.19 18.72
N SER A 108 -20.18 2.89 18.70
CA SER A 108 -21.19 3.65 19.41
C SER A 108 -20.84 3.40 20.85
N ASN A 109 -20.47 4.50 21.51
CA ASN A 109 -20.19 4.69 22.92
C ASN A 109 -20.40 3.40 23.74
N PRO A 110 -19.38 2.85 24.43
CA PRO A 110 -19.56 1.66 25.25
C PRO A 110 -20.81 1.88 26.09
N HIS A 111 -21.80 1.01 25.94
CA HIS A 111 -23.05 1.13 26.67
C HIS A 111 -22.66 1.08 28.15
N ARG A 112 -22.66 2.25 28.82
CA ARG A 112 -22.57 2.32 30.27
C ARG A 112 -23.81 1.60 30.78
N ARG A 113 -23.63 0.36 31.22
CA ARG A 113 -24.60 -0.32 32.08
C ARG A 113 -24.63 0.38 33.44
#